data_AF-X0WAH0-F1
#
_entry.id   AF-X0WAH0-F1
#
_cell.length_a   1.000
_cell.length_b   1.000
_cell.length_c   1.000
_cell.angle_alpha   90.00
_cell.angle_beta   90.00
_cell.angle_gamma   90.00
#
_symmetry.space_group_name_H-M   'P 1'
#
loop_
_entity.id
_entity.type
_entity.pdbx_description
1 polymer ?
#
loop_
_entity_poly.entity_id
_entity_poly.type
_entity_poly.pdbx_seq_one_letter_code
_entity_poly.pdbx_strand_id
1 'polypeptide(L)' 'VEHLHMIGRGCPDILVGRGGYNYLLEIKSEKGALTPAEAEWHGLWRGQVAIVRTIDEALDAVGAYPF' A
#
# COMPACT_ATOMS: atom_id res chain seq x y z
N VAL A 1 2.06 -16.62 4.41
CA VAL A 1 1.18 -16.39 3.24
C VAL A 1 0.13 -15.42 3.72
N GLU A 2 0.02 -14.26 3.08
CA GLU A 2 -1.03 -13.28 3.39
C GLU A 2 -2.14 -13.42 2.35
N HIS A 3 -3.38 -13.54 2.79
CA HIS A 3 -4.52 -13.72 1.89
C HIS A 3 -5.17 -12.37 1.63
N LEU A 4 -4.95 -11.84 0.42
CA LEU A 4 -5.50 -10.55 -0.05
C LEU A 4 -7.04 -10.46 -0.05
N HIS A 5 -7.77 -11.54 0.32
CA HIS A 5 -9.23 -11.53 0.45
C HIS A 5 -9.71 -11.19 1.88
N MET A 6 -8.80 -10.91 2.83
CA MET A 6 -9.12 -10.41 4.17
C MET A 6 -9.17 -8.87 4.26
N ILE A 7 -9.45 -8.20 3.13
CA ILE A 7 -9.61 -6.73 3.02
C ILE A 7 -10.44 -6.22 4.22
N GLY A 8 -9.86 -5.32 5.01
CA GLY A 8 -10.45 -4.77 6.23
C GLY A 8 -9.91 -5.30 7.57
N ARG A 9 -8.89 -6.16 7.58
CA ARG A 9 -8.20 -6.61 8.83
C ARG A 9 -6.69 -6.28 8.89
N GLY A 10 -6.27 -5.21 8.23
CA GLY A 10 -4.88 -4.73 8.25
C GLY A 10 -4.04 -5.08 7.01
N CYS A 11 -4.57 -5.88 6.07
CA CYS A 11 -3.92 -6.12 4.79
C CYS A 11 -3.94 -4.86 3.90
N PRO A 12 -2.86 -4.55 3.16
CA PRO A 12 -2.82 -3.41 2.25
C PRO A 12 -3.95 -3.41 1.24
N ASP A 13 -4.47 -2.22 0.93
CA ASP A 13 -5.61 -2.05 0.03
C ASP A 13 -5.40 -2.66 -1.37
N ILE A 14 -4.23 -2.42 -2.00
CA ILE A 14 -3.94 -2.94 -3.35
C ILE A 14 -2.51 -3.48 -3.50
N LEU A 15 -2.38 -4.48 -4.38
CA LEU A 15 -1.11 -4.99 -4.91
C LEU A 15 -0.99 -4.57 -6.38
N VAL A 16 0.11 -3.90 -6.72
CA VAL A 16 0.43 -3.47 -8.08
C VAL A 16 1.66 -4.22 -8.59
N GLY A 17 1.54 -4.87 -9.75
CA GLY A 17 2.67 -5.48 -10.44
C GLY A 17 3.21 -4.57 -11.54
N ARG A 18 4.49 -4.20 -11.49
CA ARG A 18 5.15 -3.39 -12.54
C ARG A 18 6.64 -3.69 -12.63
N GLY A 19 7.16 -3.79 -13.86
CA GLY A 19 8.60 -3.93 -14.09
C GLY A 19 9.24 -5.17 -13.44
N GLY A 20 8.46 -6.23 -13.19
CA GLY A 20 8.92 -7.42 -12.49
C GLY A 20 8.89 -7.33 -10.95
N TYR A 21 8.40 -6.23 -10.40
CA TYR A 21 8.27 -6.01 -8.95
C TYR A 21 6.80 -5.93 -8.52
N ASN A 22 6.58 -6.29 -7.27
CA ASN A 22 5.31 -6.17 -6.57
C ASN A 22 5.37 -4.98 -5.62
N TYR A 23 4.38 -4.11 -5.70
CA TYR A 23 4.24 -2.93 -4.85
C TYR A 23 2.93 -3.02 -4.07
N LEU A 24 3.01 -2.94 -2.75
CA LEU A 24 1.84 -2.88 -1.88
C LEU A 24 1.54 -1.42 -1.57
N LEU A 25 0.30 -0.99 -1.81
CA LEU A 25 -0.14 0.36 -1.53
C LEU A 25 -1.34 0.33 -0.56
N GLU A 26 -1.23 1.14 0.48
CA GLU A 26 -2.29 1.45 1.43
C GLU A 26 -2.85 2.83 1.12
N ILE A 27 -4.13 2.92 0.80
CA ILE A 27 -4.77 4.14 0.31
C ILE A 27 -5.44 4.85 1.49
N LYS A 28 -5.06 6.11 1.72
CA LYS A 28 -5.69 6.95 2.74
C LYS A 28 -6.25 8.22 2.14
N SER A 29 -7.28 8.76 2.79
CA SER A 29 -7.69 10.14 2.53
C SER A 29 -6.63 11.12 3.06
N GLU A 30 -6.73 12.39 2.70
CA GLU A 30 -5.80 13.45 3.10
C GLU A 30 -5.49 13.46 4.61
N LYS A 31 -6.52 13.22 5.44
CA LYS A 31 -6.42 13.18 6.91
C LYS A 31 -6.55 11.77 7.49
N GLY A 32 -6.58 10.75 6.62
CA GLY A 32 -6.70 9.35 7.02
C GLY A 32 -5.42 8.86 7.71
N ALA A 33 -5.60 8.28 8.89
CA ALA A 33 -4.55 7.55 9.59
C ALA A 33 -4.72 6.04 9.36
N LEU A 34 -3.65 5.27 9.61
CA LEU A 34 -3.75 3.83 9.70
C LEU A 34 -4.69 3.45 10.86
N THR A 35 -5.55 2.47 10.64
CA THR A 35 -6.22 1.75 11.72
C THR A 35 -5.18 0.99 12.55
N PRO A 36 -5.47 0.64 13.81
CA PRO A 36 -4.52 -0.13 14.62
C PRO A 36 -4.05 -1.43 13.97
N ALA A 37 -4.95 -2.12 13.25
CA ALA A 37 -4.63 -3.37 12.55
C ALA A 37 -3.70 -3.14 11.34
N GLU A 38 -3.93 -2.07 10.57
CA GLU A 38 -3.02 -1.70 9.48
C GLU A 38 -1.65 -1.27 10.02
N ALA A 39 -1.61 -0.51 11.12
CA ALA A 39 -0.34 -0.11 11.75
C ALA A 39 0.47 -1.32 12.25
N GLU A 40 -0.21 -2.31 12.85
CA GLU A 40 0.42 -3.57 13.24
C GLU A 40 0.97 -4.32 12.03
N TRP A 41 0.16 -4.48 10.98
CA TRP A 41 0.58 -5.16 9.75
C TRP A 41 1.77 -4.46 9.09
N HIS A 42 1.72 -3.14 8.95
CA HIS A 42 2.81 -2.32 8.41
C HIS A 42 4.10 -2.47 9.23
N GLY A 43 3.99 -2.56 10.57
CA GLY A 43 5.15 -2.76 11.45
C GLY A 43 5.77 -4.16 11.36
N LEU A 44 4.97 -5.18 11.06
CA LEU A 44 5.42 -6.56 10.89
C LEU A 44 5.98 -6.82 9.48
N TRP A 45 5.48 -6.12 8.47
CA TRP A 45 5.90 -6.29 7.09
C TRP A 45 7.35 -5.88 6.89
N ARG A 46 8.10 -6.72 6.17
CA ARG A 46 9.53 -6.51 5.90
C ARG A 46 9.84 -6.18 4.44
N GLY A 47 8.82 -6.18 3.58
CA GLY A 47 8.93 -5.81 2.17
C GLY A 47 8.55 -4.37 1.91
N GLN A 48 8.47 -4.00 0.63
CA GLN A 48 7.95 -2.70 0.23
C GLN A 48 6.45 -2.61 0.56
N VAL A 49 6.05 -1.47 1.13
CA VAL A 49 4.67 -1.00 1.23
C VAL A 49 4.70 0.53 1.28
N ALA A 50 3.76 1.22 0.64
CA ALA A 50 3.65 2.67 0.70
C ALA A 50 2.23 3.11 1.09
N ILE A 51 2.13 4.17 1.91
CA ILE A 51 0.86 4.85 2.16
C ILE A 51 0.73 5.96 1.11
N VAL A 52 -0.36 5.94 0.35
CA VAL A 52 -0.61 6.90 -0.73
C VAL A 52 -1.95 7.61 -0.52
N ARG A 53 -2.00 8.89 -0.87
CA ARG A 53 -3.17 9.77 -0.68
C ARG A 53 -3.67 10.41 -1.95
N THR A 54 -2.86 10.39 -3.00
CA THR A 54 -3.18 10.96 -4.31
C THR A 54 -2.80 9.97 -5.41
N ILE A 55 -3.34 10.21 -6.60
CA ILE A 55 -2.96 9.46 -7.81
C ILE A 55 -1.46 9.64 -8.08
N ASP A 56 -0.96 10.86 -7.92
CA ASP A 56 0.44 11.21 -8.14
C ASP A 56 1.38 10.44 -7.20
N GLU A 57 1.04 10.37 -5.91
CA GLU A 57 1.78 9.55 -4.93
C GLU A 57 1.75 8.06 -5.30
N ALA A 58 0.61 7.55 -5.78
CA ALA A 58 0.50 6.17 -6.21
C ALA A 58 1.36 5.87 -7.44
N LEU A 59 1.39 6.79 -8.42
CA LEU A 59 2.23 6.67 -9.61
C LEU A 59 3.72 6.75 -9.25
N ASP A 60 4.11 7.66 -8.37
CA ASP A 60 5.49 7.78 -7.89
C ASP A 60 5.93 6.52 -7.13
N ALA A 61 5.10 6.00 -6.22
CA ALA A 61 5.39 4.81 -5.42
C ALA A 61 5.68 3.56 -6.26
N VAL A 62 5.11 3.47 -7.47
CA VAL A 62 5.34 2.35 -8.41
C VAL A 62 6.29 2.72 -9.56
N GLY A 63 6.90 3.91 -9.51
CA GLY A 63 7.85 4.42 -10.50
C GLY A 63 7.22 4.71 -11.87
N ALA A 64 5.91 4.96 -11.93
CA ALA A 64 5.14 5.23 -13.14
C ALA A 64 4.89 6.73 -13.38
N TYR A 65 5.54 7.62 -12.62
CA TYR A 65 5.41 9.05 -12.81
C TYR A 65 6.00 9.49 -14.17
N PRO A 66 5.23 10.14 -15.05
CA PRO A 66 5.73 10.69 -16.30
C PRO A 66 6.57 11.94 -16.01
N PHE A 67 7.72 12.05 -16.68
CA PHE A 67 8.61 13.23 -16.61
C PHE A 67 7.92 14.53 -17.03
#